data_AF-A0A2E9IL98-F1
#
_entry.id   AF-A0A2E9IL98-F1
#
_cell.length_a   1.000
_cell.length_b   1.000
_cell.length_c   1.000
_cell.angle_alpha   90.00
_cell.angle_beta   90.00
_cell.angle_gamma   90.00
#
_symmetry.space_group_name_H-M   'P 1'
#
loop_
_entity.id
_entity.type
_entity.pdbx_description
1 polymer ?
#
loop_
_entity_poly.entity_id
_entity_poly.type
_entity_poly.pdbx_seq_one_letter_code
_entity_poly.pdbx_strand_id
1 'polypeptide(L)'
;MLKKALIHIGMHKCGTTSIQNSLVGFDDGVTKYAKLRNNPNHSIPFQLIFTENNQDLMSFKRRGFGKKEIDKEKEMSKKNLLKEIKDTDRERIIFCGEAISAFSKEIFSKKND
;
A
#
# COMPACT_ATOMS: atom_id res chain seq x y z
N MET A 1 2.17 15.25 -14.09
CA MET A 1 0.94 14.43 -14.01
C MET A 1 1.34 12.97 -14.07
N LEU A 2 0.81 12.15 -13.15
CA LEU A 2 1.16 10.73 -13.06
C LEU A 2 0.67 9.96 -14.30
N LYS A 3 1.58 9.19 -14.91
CA LYS A 3 1.31 8.37 -16.11
C LYS A 3 1.42 6.87 -15.83
N LYS A 4 2.28 6.46 -14.88
CA LYS A 4 2.60 5.05 -14.62
C LYS A 4 2.73 4.75 -13.14
N ALA A 5 2.16 3.62 -12.72
CA ALA A 5 2.42 3.01 -11.43
C ALA A 5 3.33 1.78 -11.63
N LEU A 6 4.46 1.75 -10.93
CA LEU A 6 5.35 0.61 -10.85
C LEU A 6 5.08 -0.14 -9.55
N ILE A 7 4.85 -1.44 -9.64
CA ILE A 7 4.63 -2.29 -8.47
C ILE A 7 5.86 -3.18 -8.31
N HIS A 8 6.61 -2.96 -7.24
CA HIS A 8 7.69 -3.85 -6.84
C HIS A 8 7.09 -5.02 -6.05
N ILE A 9 6.95 -6.17 -6.71
CA ILE A 9 6.50 -7.42 -6.08
C ILE A 9 7.75 -8.22 -5.70
N GLY A 10 7.80 -8.67 -4.45
CA GLY A 10 8.88 -9.51 -3.93
C GLY A 10 8.31 -10.53 -2.94
N MET A 11 8.99 -11.65 -2.77
CA MET A 11 8.59 -12.70 -1.84
C MET A 11 9.18 -12.40 -0.45
N HIS A 12 8.40 -12.62 0.61
CA HIS A 12 8.89 -12.55 1.98
C HIS A 12 10.21 -13.36 2.10
N LYS A 13 11.25 -12.71 2.65
CA LYS A 13 12.60 -13.28 2.88
C LYS A 13 13.59 -13.23 1.70
N CYS A 14 13.24 -12.62 0.57
CA CYS A 14 14.16 -12.40 -0.56
C CYS A 14 14.77 -10.98 -0.59
N GLY A 15 15.17 -10.43 0.55
CA GLY A 15 15.82 -9.11 0.61
C GLY A 15 14.90 -7.92 0.29
N THR A 16 13.58 -8.11 0.24
CA THR A 16 12.59 -7.06 -0.02
C THR A 16 12.70 -5.89 0.96
N THR A 17 13.07 -6.16 2.21
CA THR A 17 13.35 -5.13 3.22
C THR A 17 14.51 -4.22 2.82
N SER A 18 15.59 -4.78 2.25
CA SER A 18 16.71 -3.99 1.76
C SER A 18 16.31 -3.11 0.58
N ILE A 19 15.52 -3.65 -0.37
CA ILE A 19 15.00 -2.88 -1.51
C ILE A 19 14.07 -1.76 -1.04
N GLN A 20 13.14 -2.08 -0.13
CA GLN A 20 12.25 -1.12 0.50
C GLN A 20 13.02 0.02 1.17
N ASN A 21 14.03 -0.31 1.99
CA ASN A 21 14.83 0.69 2.68
C ASN A 21 15.65 1.54 1.71
N SER A 22 16.19 0.96 0.63
CA SER A 22 16.92 1.71 -0.40
C SER A 22 16.03 2.65 -1.22
N LEU A 23 14.74 2.32 -1.36
CA LEU A 23 13.79 3.11 -2.12
C LEU A 23 13.00 4.12 -1.27
N VAL A 24 13.05 4.03 0.05
CA VAL A 24 12.39 5.01 0.93
C VAL A 24 12.97 6.40 0.69
N GLY A 25 12.10 7.33 0.32
CA GLY A 25 12.49 8.70 0.00
C GLY A 25 13.10 8.87 -1.39
N PHE A 26 13.16 7.81 -2.21
CA PHE A 26 13.61 7.91 -3.60
C PHE A 26 12.70 8.85 -4.40
N ASP A 27 13.34 9.85 -5.02
CA ASP A 27 12.72 10.79 -5.95
C ASP A 27 13.80 11.29 -6.91
N ASP A 28 13.70 10.94 -8.20
CA ASP A 28 14.65 11.38 -9.25
C ASP A 28 14.12 12.59 -10.05
N GLY A 29 13.03 13.22 -9.60
CA GLY A 29 12.33 14.29 -10.32
C GLY A 29 11.35 13.82 -11.38
N VAL A 30 11.38 12.53 -11.76
CA VAL A 30 10.46 11.88 -12.71
C VAL A 30 9.67 10.75 -12.05
N THR A 31 10.30 10.06 -11.12
CA THR A 31 9.87 8.85 -10.42
C THR A 31 10.01 9.08 -8.94
N LYS A 32 8.96 8.80 -8.19
CA LYS A 32 9.01 8.80 -6.73
C LYS A 32 8.60 7.46 -6.15
N TYR A 33 9.11 7.17 -4.97
CA TYR A 33 8.55 6.13 -4.11
C TYR A 33 7.36 6.68 -3.34
N ALA A 34 6.24 5.95 -3.33
CA ALA A 34 5.04 6.40 -2.64
C ALA A 34 5.28 6.52 -1.13
N LYS A 35 4.68 7.54 -0.50
CA LYS A 35 4.71 7.72 0.96
C LYS A 35 3.33 7.50 1.56
N LEU A 36 2.93 6.23 1.70
CA LEU A 36 1.60 5.90 2.23
C LEU A 36 1.53 5.96 3.77
N ARG A 37 2.65 5.68 4.45
CA ARG A 37 2.85 5.73 5.92
C ARG A 37 4.34 5.92 6.27
N ASN A 38 4.66 5.94 7.56
CA ASN A 38 6.03 5.80 8.07
C ASN A 38 6.59 4.36 7.92
N ASN A 39 6.07 3.57 6.99
CA ASN A 39 6.54 2.22 6.72
C ASN A 39 6.89 2.09 5.23
N PRO A 40 8.10 1.61 4.89
CA PRO A 40 8.51 1.31 3.52
C PRO A 40 7.60 0.31 2.78
N ASN A 41 6.95 -0.58 3.52
CA ASN A 41 6.06 -1.60 2.98
C ASN A 41 4.61 -1.09 2.86
N HIS A 42 4.05 -1.14 1.65
CA HIS A 42 2.72 -0.61 1.34
C HIS A 42 1.61 -1.67 1.40
N SER A 43 1.93 -2.91 1.74
CA SER A 43 0.97 -4.02 1.69
C SER A 43 -0.18 -3.86 2.69
N ILE A 44 0.06 -3.36 3.90
CA ILE A 44 -1.00 -3.15 4.91
C ILE A 44 -2.00 -2.06 4.47
N PRO A 45 -1.57 -0.84 4.04
CA PRO A 45 -2.48 0.12 3.43
C PRO A 45 -3.31 -0.45 2.29
N PHE A 46 -2.72 -1.25 1.41
CA PHE A 46 -3.45 -1.86 0.30
C PHE A 46 -4.46 -2.93 0.74
N GLN A 47 -4.10 -3.80 1.69
CA GLN A 47 -5.04 -4.74 2.30
C GLN A 47 -6.23 -3.99 2.91
N LEU A 48 -5.98 -2.93 3.68
CA LEU A 48 -7.04 -2.12 4.29
C LEU A 48 -8.02 -1.53 3.27
N ILE A 49 -7.49 -0.93 2.21
CA ILE A 49 -8.28 -0.19 1.22
C ILE A 49 -9.15 -1.15 0.41
N PHE A 50 -8.56 -2.28 0.00
CA PHE A 50 -9.13 -3.10 -1.06
C PHE A 50 -9.65 -4.47 -0.61
N THR A 51 -9.45 -4.88 0.65
CA THR A 51 -10.14 -6.03 1.25
C THR A 51 -11.52 -5.62 1.78
N GLU A 52 -12.54 -6.44 1.49
CA GLU A 52 -13.89 -6.24 2.02
C GLU A 52 -13.96 -6.54 3.52
N ASN A 53 -13.48 -7.71 3.95
CA ASN A 53 -13.46 -8.15 5.35
C ASN A 53 -12.12 -7.82 6.04
N ASN A 54 -11.80 -6.54 6.11
CA ASN A 54 -10.55 -6.05 6.70
C ASN A 54 -10.40 -6.35 8.22
N GLN A 55 -11.48 -6.73 8.90
CA GLN A 55 -11.51 -7.13 10.31
C GLN A 55 -10.79 -8.46 10.57
N ASP A 56 -10.63 -9.29 9.53
CA ASP A 56 -9.97 -10.59 9.65
C ASP A 56 -8.46 -10.54 9.43
N LEU A 57 -7.92 -9.39 9.04
CA LEU A 57 -6.50 -9.22 8.81
C LEU A 57 -5.72 -9.48 10.11
N MET A 58 -4.83 -10.48 10.05
CA MET A 58 -4.04 -10.95 11.19
C MET A 58 -3.23 -9.82 11.85
N SER A 59 -2.80 -8.83 11.07
CA SER A 59 -2.08 -7.64 11.55
C SER A 59 -2.92 -6.76 12.48
N PHE A 60 -4.23 -6.63 12.25
CA PHE A 60 -5.14 -5.87 13.14
C PHE A 60 -5.62 -6.71 14.32
N LYS A 61 -5.90 -8.00 14.11
CA LYS A 61 -6.19 -8.94 15.21
C LYS A 61 -5.08 -8.96 16.26
N ARG A 62 -3.82 -9.04 15.84
CA ARG A 62 -2.65 -9.01 16.74
C ARG A 62 -2.49 -7.68 17.50
N ARG A 63 -3.03 -6.58 16.97
CA ARG A 63 -2.97 -5.25 17.58
C ARG A 63 -4.19 -4.93 18.44
N GLY A 64 -5.19 -5.81 18.49
CA GLY A 64 -6.41 -5.61 19.27
C GLY A 64 -7.32 -4.51 18.73
N PHE A 65 -7.18 -4.12 17.46
CA PHE A 65 -7.97 -3.02 16.89
C PHE A 65 -9.45 -3.42 16.75
N GLY A 66 -10.34 -2.57 17.24
CA GLY A 66 -11.78 -2.68 17.02
C GLY A 66 -12.20 -2.14 15.66
N LYS A 67 -13.44 -2.44 15.26
CA LYS A 67 -14.02 -2.02 13.97
C LYS A 67 -13.83 -0.53 13.66
N LYS A 68 -14.10 0.35 14.62
CA LYS A 68 -13.98 1.81 14.44
C LYS A 68 -12.54 2.25 14.12
N GLU A 69 -11.55 1.59 14.70
CA GLU A 69 -10.13 1.89 14.45
C GLU A 69 -9.75 1.40 13.07
N ILE A 70 -10.17 0.20 12.67
CA ILE A 70 -9.93 -0.35 11.33
C ILE A 70 -10.55 0.54 10.25
N ASP A 71 -11.79 1.01 10.44
CA ASP A 71 -12.46 1.92 9.50
C ASP A 71 -11.70 3.27 9.38
N LYS A 72 -11.25 3.82 10.52
CA LYS A 72 -10.42 5.03 10.54
C LYS A 72 -9.10 4.85 9.79
N GLU A 73 -8.44 3.71 10.01
CA GLU A 73 -7.18 3.37 9.35
C GLU A 73 -7.35 3.16 7.84
N LYS A 74 -8.50 2.59 7.42
CA LYS A 74 -8.87 2.44 6.00
C LYS A 74 -9.04 3.80 5.32
N GLU A 75 -9.83 4.69 5.91
CA GLU A 75 -10.06 6.03 5.36
C GLU A 75 -8.77 6.86 5.32
N MET A 76 -7.93 6.78 6.36
CA MET A 76 -6.62 7.43 6.35
C MET A 76 -5.71 6.89 5.24
N SER A 77 -5.68 5.57 5.06
CA SER A 77 -4.87 4.93 4.01
C SER A 77 -5.35 5.33 2.62
N LYS A 78 -6.67 5.39 2.40
CA LYS A 78 -7.28 5.85 1.15
C LYS A 78 -6.93 7.32 0.87
N LYS A 79 -7.03 8.19 1.87
CA LYS A 79 -6.66 9.61 1.75
C LYS A 79 -5.19 9.77 1.37
N ASN A 80 -4.27 9.05 2.04
CA ASN A 80 -2.85 9.11 1.74
C ASN A 80 -2.54 8.60 0.33
N LEU A 81 -3.18 7.51 -0.11
CA LEU A 81 -3.03 6.99 -1.47
C LEU A 81 -3.48 8.02 -2.52
N LEU A 82 -4.67 8.60 -2.33
CA LEU A 82 -5.19 9.61 -3.24
C LEU A 82 -4.31 10.86 -3.27
N LYS A 83 -3.79 11.30 -2.12
CA LYS A 83 -2.83 12.40 -2.02
C LYS A 83 -1.58 12.12 -2.85
N GLU A 84 -0.97 10.95 -2.67
CA GLU A 84 0.26 10.58 -3.38
C GLU A 84 0.08 10.49 -4.90
N ILE A 85 -1.14 10.15 -5.37
CA ILE A 85 -1.46 10.03 -6.80
C ILE A 85 -1.88 11.37 -7.41
N LYS A 86 -2.66 12.19 -6.69
CA LYS A 86 -3.24 13.44 -7.22
C LYS A 86 -2.30 14.62 -7.09
N ASP A 87 -1.53 14.70 -6.01
CA ASP A 87 -0.72 15.87 -5.68
C ASP A 87 0.72 15.76 -6.21
N THR A 88 1.00 14.73 -7.03
CA THR A 88 2.33 14.51 -7.60
C THR A 88 2.44 15.13 -8.99
N ASP A 89 3.48 15.93 -9.19
CA ASP A 89 3.92 16.41 -10.51
C ASP A 89 4.70 15.32 -11.28
N ARG A 90 5.29 14.35 -10.56
CA ARG A 90 6.03 13.20 -11.10
C ARG A 90 5.24 12.37 -12.10
N GLU A 91 5.94 11.76 -13.04
CA GLU A 91 5.34 10.91 -14.08
C GLU A 91 5.14 9.46 -13.62
N ARG A 92 5.99 9.00 -12.69
CA ARG A 92 6.06 7.61 -12.24
C ARG A 92 6.00 7.54 -10.72
N ILE A 93 5.28 6.54 -10.22
CA ILE A 93 5.24 6.23 -8.77
C ILE A 93 5.53 4.76 -8.54
N ILE A 94 6.35 4.46 -7.53
CA ILE A 94 6.69 3.11 -7.13
C ILE A 94 5.92 2.74 -5.86
N PHE A 95 5.29 1.57 -5.86
CA PHE A 95 4.68 0.96 -4.69
C PHE A 95 5.34 -0.37 -4.36
N CYS A 96 5.61 -0.65 -3.07
CA CYS A 96 5.95 -2.00 -2.64
C CYS A 96 4.72 -2.89 -2.50
N GLY A 97 4.70 -4.00 -3.24
CA GLY A 97 3.66 -5.01 -3.21
C GLY A 97 4.10 -6.34 -2.62
N GLU A 98 5.05 -6.38 -1.68
CA GLU A 98 5.61 -7.62 -1.11
C GLU A 98 4.52 -8.61 -0.68
N ALA A 99 3.58 -8.18 0.15
CA ALA A 99 2.48 -9.03 0.62
C ALA A 99 1.17 -8.86 -0.19
N ILE A 100 1.20 -8.09 -1.29
CA ILE A 100 0.10 -8.06 -2.28
C ILE A 100 -0.01 -9.40 -2.99
N SER A 101 1.12 -10.08 -3.18
CA SER A 101 1.18 -11.43 -3.77
C SER A 101 0.38 -12.49 -2.98
N ALA A 102 0.13 -12.26 -1.68
CA ALA A 102 -0.65 -13.14 -0.82
C ALA A 102 -2.17 -12.87 -0.89
N PHE A 103 -2.63 -11.97 -1.77
CA PHE A 103 -4.05 -11.63 -1.87
C PHE A 103 -4.77 -12.73 -2.67
N SER A 104 -5.75 -13.41 -2.06
CA SER A 104 -6.63 -14.30 -2.82
C SER A 104 -7.73 -13.49 -3.52
N LYS A 105 -8.13 -13.94 -4.71
CA LYS A 105 -9.19 -13.29 -5.52
C LYS A 105 -10.53 -13.23 -4.79
N GLU A 106 -10.76 -14.12 -3.83
CA GLU A 106 -11.95 -14.18 -2.98
C GLU A 106 -12.01 -13.05 -1.95
N ILE A 107 -10.87 -12.46 -1.58
CA ILE A 107 -10.76 -11.39 -0.57
C ILE A 107 -11.04 -10.00 -1.18
N PHE A 108 -10.95 -9.88 -2.51
CA PHE A 108 -11.15 -8.65 -3.26
C PHE A 108 -12.31 -8.84 -4.24
N SER A 109 -13.47 -8.23 -3.94
CA SER A 109 -14.49 -8.07 -4.99
C SER A 109 -13.97 -7.08 -6.04
N LYS A 110 -14.24 -7.37 -7.31
CA LYS A 110 -14.23 -6.32 -8.33
C LYS A 110 -15.29 -5.31 -7.91
N LYS A 111 -14.88 -4.14 -7.41
CA LYS A 111 -15.72 -2.97 -7.56
C LYS A 111 -15.76 -2.65 -9.05
N ASN A 112 -16.77 -3.20 -9.72
CA ASN A 112 -17.31 -2.55 -10.90
C ASN A 112 -18.00 -1.30 -10.37
N ASP A 113 -17.33 -0.16 -10.49
CA ASP A 113 -18.01 1.13 -10.49
C ASP A 113 -18.87 1.24 -11.76
#